data_AF-A0A954M4S9-F1
#
_entry.id   AF-A0A954M4S9-F1
#
_cell.length_a   1.000
_cell.length_b   1.000
_cell.length_c   1.000
_cell.angle_alpha   90.00
_cell.angle_beta   90.00
_cell.angle_gamma   90.00
#
_symmetry.space_group_name_H-M   'P 1'
#
loop_
_entity.id
_entity.type
_entity.pdbx_description
1 polymer ?
#
loop_
_entity_poly.entity_id
_entity_poly.type
_entity_poly.pdbx_seq_one_letter_code
_entity_poly.pdbx_strand_id
1 'polypeptide(L)'
;MLPIVNIAAYKFVPLADLDSRRDFLRELTRSLDIKGTILLTPEGINLFLAGSRESIDQFLSTLREDPQLADIEVKESLSADQPFERMLVKLKQEIIAFGIEGIEPRTYTSRKLPARELQQWLRERDDVVLYDVRNDYEVEVGTFTGAVPAGIDHFRDFPEAVAQLPEEYKQRPIVMFCTGGIRCEKAGPFMEQAGFQEIYQLEGGILKYFEECGSEHYTGDCFVFDKRVALTPALDEAPTALCYACLHPVSVEEQQSPDYNPPRSCPHCYQTAQEKMQRLCDDRNAAIAKVCNPLPGSTPYDNVRPISIPLRLDRHTLGDALREMYPHIPLEELQQLAAAGQLVHKDASVTLDRIVRAGERYGRLFPAQVEPPVSAGIQVIYEDNALIVVSKPAPLPMHPCGRFNRNSLEWILKQVYQPAKPRPAHRLDANTTGVVVLTKSRQVAARLQPQFERDEVEKVYLARVVGHPTWDEQTCDEPISRESQNFGGRTVDPDGLPASTHARVLERLSDGTTLLEVRPKTGRTNQIRVHLW
;
A
#
# COMPACT_ATOMS: atom_id res chain seq x y z
N MET A 1 -28.96 30.93 -10.26
CA MET A 1 -29.20 30.14 -9.04
C MET A 1 -28.85 31.01 -7.86
N LEU A 2 -29.56 30.88 -6.73
CA LEU A 2 -29.13 31.55 -5.49
C LEU A 2 -27.82 30.92 -5.03
N PRO A 3 -26.85 31.70 -4.51
CA PRO A 3 -25.58 31.17 -4.06
C PRO A 3 -25.78 30.21 -2.89
N ILE A 4 -24.96 29.16 -2.83
CA ILE A 4 -24.87 28.26 -1.68
C ILE A 4 -24.06 28.96 -0.58
N VAL A 5 -24.58 28.90 0.66
CA VAL A 5 -23.93 29.44 1.84
C VAL A 5 -23.13 28.32 2.49
N ASN A 6 -21.83 28.56 2.67
CA ASN A 6 -20.91 27.66 3.35
C ASN A 6 -20.54 28.25 4.70
N ILE A 7 -20.68 27.45 5.75
CA ILE A 7 -20.35 27.84 7.10
C ILE A 7 -19.24 26.97 7.67
N ALA A 8 -18.32 27.59 8.39
CA ALA A 8 -17.31 26.92 9.22
C ALA A 8 -17.39 27.47 10.64
N ALA A 9 -17.44 26.56 11.62
CA ALA A 9 -17.48 26.93 13.03
C ALA A 9 -16.87 25.85 13.91
N TYR A 10 -16.30 26.24 15.03
CA TYR A 10 -15.88 25.31 16.07
C TYR A 10 -16.13 25.93 17.45
N LYS A 11 -16.28 25.07 18.45
CA LYS A 11 -16.36 25.50 19.83
C LYS A 11 -15.84 24.42 20.76
N PHE A 12 -14.90 24.79 21.62
CA PHE A 12 -14.46 23.96 22.75
C PHE A 12 -15.43 24.13 23.92
N VAL A 13 -16.26 23.13 24.17
CA VAL A 13 -17.26 23.11 25.24
C VAL A 13 -17.55 21.65 25.61
N PRO A 14 -17.71 21.29 26.89
CA PRO A 14 -17.99 19.91 27.26
C PRO A 14 -19.34 19.49 26.73
N LEU A 15 -19.34 18.47 25.87
CA LEU A 15 -20.56 17.89 25.34
C LEU A 15 -20.74 16.49 25.93
N ALA A 16 -21.87 16.28 26.60
CA ALA A 16 -22.35 14.96 27.01
C ALA A 16 -23.35 14.42 25.99
N ASP A 17 -23.73 13.14 26.12
CA ASP A 17 -24.78 12.49 25.32
C ASP A 17 -24.55 12.60 23.80
N LEU A 18 -23.31 12.38 23.37
CA LEU A 18 -22.86 12.59 22.00
C LEU A 18 -23.67 11.78 20.96
N ASP A 19 -24.09 10.56 21.29
CA ASP A 19 -24.93 9.75 20.40
C ASP A 19 -26.27 10.42 20.11
N SER A 20 -26.96 10.92 21.15
CA SER A 20 -28.23 11.63 21.00
C SER A 20 -28.06 12.92 20.21
N ARG A 21 -26.98 13.68 20.49
CA ARG A 21 -26.63 14.90 19.73
C ARG A 21 -26.34 14.62 18.27
N ARG A 22 -25.61 13.54 17.97
CA ARG A 22 -25.32 13.11 16.60
C ARG A 22 -26.61 12.82 15.86
N ASP A 23 -27.51 12.05 16.47
CA ASP A 23 -28.75 11.63 15.82
C ASP A 23 -29.68 12.82 15.58
N PHE A 24 -29.78 13.75 16.55
CA PHE A 24 -30.49 15.02 16.40
C PHE A 24 -29.93 15.88 15.25
N LEU A 25 -28.62 16.15 15.24
CA LEU A 25 -27.99 16.99 14.21
C LEU A 25 -28.06 16.36 12.83
N ARG A 26 -27.98 15.03 12.75
CA ARG A 26 -28.14 14.30 11.48
C ARG A 26 -29.56 14.43 10.94
N GLU A 27 -30.58 14.36 11.80
CA GLU A 27 -31.96 14.56 11.37
C GLU A 27 -32.25 16.01 10.98
N LEU A 28 -31.78 16.97 11.77
CA LEU A 28 -31.92 18.39 11.49
C LEU A 28 -31.30 18.75 10.14
N THR A 29 -30.02 18.42 9.93
CA THR A 29 -29.33 18.70 8.66
C THR A 29 -29.98 18.01 7.46
N ARG A 30 -30.48 16.77 7.64
CA ARG A 30 -31.25 16.06 6.61
C ARG A 30 -32.55 16.78 6.25
N SER A 31 -33.29 17.26 7.25
CA SER A 31 -34.57 17.96 7.02
C SER A 31 -34.41 19.30 6.30
N LEU A 32 -33.23 19.92 6.42
CA LEU A 32 -32.88 21.22 5.85
C LEU A 32 -32.10 21.11 4.53
N ASP A 33 -31.89 19.89 4.02
CA ASP A 33 -31.04 19.58 2.85
C ASP A 33 -29.62 20.18 2.93
N ILE A 34 -29.05 20.16 4.14
CA ILE A 34 -27.67 20.62 4.40
C ILE A 34 -26.71 19.46 4.21
N LYS A 35 -25.59 19.73 3.55
CA LYS A 35 -24.47 18.78 3.41
C LYS A 35 -23.23 19.34 4.06
N GLY A 36 -22.26 18.46 4.34
CA GLY A 36 -21.05 18.83 5.06
C GLY A 36 -20.64 17.82 6.11
N THR A 37 -19.84 18.26 7.07
CA THR A 37 -19.35 17.45 8.16
C THR A 37 -19.54 18.17 9.49
N ILE A 38 -20.10 17.48 10.48
CA ILE A 38 -20.05 17.86 11.89
C ILE A 38 -19.25 16.80 12.64
N LEU A 39 -18.26 17.24 13.41
CA LEU A 39 -17.50 16.45 14.36
C LEU A 39 -18.00 16.78 15.76
N LEU A 40 -18.39 15.76 16.52
CA LEU A 40 -18.79 15.86 17.92
C LEU A 40 -17.84 15.05 18.77
N THR A 41 -17.34 15.65 19.84
CA THR A 41 -16.45 14.99 20.80
C THR A 41 -16.78 15.44 22.22
N PRO A 42 -16.22 14.79 23.26
CA PRO A 42 -16.39 15.26 24.62
C PRO A 42 -15.86 16.69 24.85
N GLU A 43 -14.88 17.14 24.06
CA GLU A 43 -14.27 18.47 24.16
C GLU A 43 -15.00 19.56 23.35
N GLY A 44 -15.93 19.21 22.46
CA GLY A 44 -16.68 20.22 21.71
C GLY A 44 -17.27 19.79 20.37
N ILE A 45 -17.48 20.79 19.52
CA ILE A 45 -18.01 20.65 18.15
C ILE A 45 -17.10 21.36 17.13
N ASN A 46 -16.97 20.78 15.93
CA ASN A 46 -16.37 21.41 14.76
C ASN A 46 -17.21 21.07 13.53
N LEU A 47 -17.58 22.07 12.74
CA LEU A 47 -18.50 21.90 11.61
C LEU A 47 -18.05 22.68 10.37
N PHE A 48 -18.31 22.05 9.22
CA PHE A 48 -18.24 22.64 7.89
C PHE A 48 -19.52 22.23 7.17
N LEU A 49 -20.42 23.18 6.89
CA LEU A 49 -21.74 22.88 6.32
C LEU A 49 -22.03 23.79 5.15
N ALA A 50 -22.86 23.32 4.22
CA ALA A 50 -23.31 24.12 3.11
C ALA A 50 -24.76 23.82 2.75
N GLY A 51 -25.51 24.88 2.43
CA GLY A 51 -26.93 24.79 2.09
C GLY A 51 -27.47 26.13 1.59
N SER A 52 -28.79 26.22 1.44
CA SER A 52 -29.45 27.50 1.17
C SER A 52 -29.31 28.45 2.36
N ARG A 53 -29.41 29.77 2.14
CA ARG A 53 -29.43 30.78 3.21
C ARG A 53 -30.49 30.45 4.27
N GLU A 54 -31.72 30.17 3.84
CA GLU A 54 -32.82 29.82 4.74
C GLU A 54 -32.50 28.57 5.58
N SER A 55 -31.97 27.51 4.94
CA SER A 55 -31.56 26.28 5.61
C SER A 55 -30.49 26.54 6.67
N ILE A 56 -29.45 27.31 6.33
CA ILE A 56 -28.34 27.62 7.24
C ILE A 56 -28.82 28.47 8.41
N ASP A 57 -29.61 29.50 8.16
CA ASP A 57 -30.14 30.37 9.22
C ASP A 57 -31.03 29.58 10.18
N GLN A 58 -31.88 28.68 9.67
CA GLN A 58 -32.71 27.79 10.49
C GLN A 58 -31.87 26.79 11.29
N PHE A 59 -30.83 26.21 10.67
CA PHE A 59 -29.89 25.33 11.36
C PHE A 59 -29.19 26.05 12.51
N LEU A 60 -28.65 27.25 12.27
CA LEU A 60 -27.97 28.05 13.28
C LEU A 60 -28.91 28.50 14.40
N SER A 61 -30.13 28.91 14.06
CA SER A 61 -31.15 29.24 15.06
C SER A 61 -31.40 28.06 15.99
N THR A 62 -31.62 26.87 15.43
CA THR A 62 -31.87 25.64 16.19
C THR A 62 -30.64 25.21 17.01
N LEU A 63 -29.44 25.32 16.42
CA LEU A 63 -28.19 24.97 17.10
C LEU A 63 -27.96 25.85 18.34
N ARG A 64 -28.29 27.14 18.24
CA ARG A 64 -28.13 28.13 19.31
C ARG A 64 -29.18 28.02 20.42
N GLU A 65 -30.20 27.18 20.27
CA GLU A 65 -31.12 26.85 21.37
C GLU A 65 -30.43 26.01 22.45
N ASP A 66 -29.36 25.29 22.12
CA ASP A 66 -28.52 24.63 23.10
C ASP A 66 -27.68 25.68 23.86
N PRO A 67 -27.83 25.81 25.19
CA PRO A 67 -27.05 26.77 25.98
C PRO A 67 -25.54 26.59 25.85
N GLN A 68 -25.06 25.38 25.55
CA GLN A 68 -23.64 25.10 25.35
C GLN A 68 -23.11 25.66 24.02
N LEU A 69 -23.99 25.96 23.06
CA LEU A 69 -23.66 26.37 21.69
C LEU A 69 -24.28 27.72 21.28
N ALA A 70 -25.00 28.41 22.17
CA ALA A 70 -25.74 29.65 21.90
C ALA A 70 -24.90 30.79 21.27
N ASP A 71 -23.65 30.92 21.72
CA ASP A 71 -22.65 31.91 21.30
C ASP A 71 -21.63 31.35 20.29
N ILE A 72 -21.96 30.25 19.58
CA ILE A 72 -21.06 29.74 18.55
C ILE A 72 -20.87 30.78 17.44
N GLU A 73 -19.61 31.17 17.23
CA GLU A 73 -19.19 32.04 16.14
C GLU A 73 -19.09 31.26 14.83
N VAL A 74 -19.61 31.85 13.77
CA VAL A 74 -19.74 31.21 12.46
C VAL A 74 -19.10 32.09 11.42
N LYS A 75 -18.29 31.48 10.56
CA LYS A 75 -17.70 32.13 9.39
C LYS A 75 -18.43 31.69 8.15
N GLU A 76 -18.75 32.63 7.29
CA GLU A 76 -19.52 32.37 6.08
C GLU A 76 -18.70 32.64 4.82
N SER A 77 -18.97 31.87 3.77
CA SER A 77 -18.45 32.07 2.43
C SER A 77 -19.47 31.57 1.42
N LEU A 78 -19.43 32.10 0.19
CA LEU A 78 -20.39 31.75 -0.85
C LEU A 78 -19.75 30.80 -1.88
N SER A 79 -20.58 29.98 -2.51
CA SER A 79 -20.20 29.16 -3.66
C SER A 79 -21.34 29.06 -4.67
N ALA A 80 -20.98 28.84 -5.94
CA ALA A 80 -21.97 28.63 -6.99
C ALA A 80 -22.70 27.28 -6.82
N ASP A 81 -21.95 26.25 -6.42
CA ASP A 81 -22.41 24.89 -6.28
C ASP A 81 -22.23 24.37 -4.84
N GLN A 82 -22.90 23.27 -4.53
CA GLN A 82 -22.84 22.58 -3.24
C GLN A 82 -21.50 21.81 -3.12
N PRO A 83 -20.55 22.21 -2.24
CA PRO A 83 -19.20 21.65 -2.24
C PRO A 83 -19.08 20.33 -1.47
N PHE A 84 -20.15 19.84 -0.85
CA PHE A 84 -20.15 18.54 -0.17
C PHE A 84 -21.05 17.55 -0.90
N GLU A 85 -20.55 16.32 -1.10
CA GLU A 85 -21.33 15.25 -1.75
C GLU A 85 -22.45 14.72 -0.86
N ARG A 86 -22.19 14.67 0.45
CA ARG A 86 -23.06 14.08 1.46
C ARG A 86 -22.89 14.77 2.80
N MET A 87 -23.87 14.58 3.68
CA MET A 87 -23.82 15.00 5.07
C MET A 87 -23.18 13.91 5.94
N LEU A 88 -22.27 14.29 6.84
CA LEU A 88 -21.60 13.41 7.79
C LEU A 88 -21.68 14.01 9.20
N VAL A 89 -22.17 13.24 10.16
CA VAL A 89 -22.07 13.59 11.60
C VAL A 89 -21.29 12.49 12.29
N LYS A 90 -20.07 12.79 12.74
CA LYS A 90 -19.13 11.80 13.25
C LYS A 90 -18.79 12.06 14.71
N LEU A 91 -18.76 10.98 15.49
CA LEU A 91 -18.18 11.00 16.83
C LEU A 91 -16.66 10.81 16.72
N LYS A 92 -15.90 11.64 17.44
CA LYS A 92 -14.44 11.57 17.51
C LYS A 92 -13.97 11.75 18.95
N GLN A 93 -12.69 11.49 19.21
CA GLN A 93 -12.07 11.77 20.50
C GLN A 93 -11.75 13.27 20.64
N GLU A 94 -11.27 13.87 19.55
CA GLU A 94 -10.93 15.30 19.50
C GLU A 94 -11.59 15.97 18.28
N ILE A 95 -12.03 17.23 18.43
CA ILE A 95 -12.58 18.03 17.31
C ILE A 95 -11.50 18.46 16.32
N ILE A 96 -10.26 18.46 16.79
CA ILE A 96 -9.03 18.56 16.01
C ILE A 96 -8.00 17.62 16.65
N ALA A 97 -7.58 16.60 15.90
CA ALA A 97 -6.72 15.54 16.42
C ALA A 97 -5.30 16.06 16.66
N PHE A 98 -4.91 16.20 17.93
CA PHE A 98 -3.58 16.63 18.33
C PHE A 98 -2.79 15.48 18.96
N GLY A 99 -3.46 14.53 19.62
CA GLY A 99 -2.82 13.30 20.12
C GLY A 99 -1.93 13.48 21.36
N ILE A 100 -1.96 14.65 22.00
CA ILE A 100 -1.25 14.95 23.24
C ILE A 100 -2.25 15.15 24.37
N GLU A 101 -2.10 14.39 25.46
CA GLU A 101 -2.89 14.55 26.67
C GLU A 101 -2.48 15.81 27.44
N GLY A 102 -3.43 16.45 28.13
CA GLY A 102 -3.16 17.60 29.01
C GLY A 102 -3.23 18.98 28.35
N ILE A 103 -3.50 19.06 27.04
CA ILE A 103 -3.85 20.32 26.37
C ILE A 103 -5.36 20.45 26.31
N GLU A 104 -5.92 21.36 27.11
CA GLU A 104 -7.36 21.60 27.22
C GLU A 104 -7.70 23.04 26.82
N PRO A 105 -7.98 23.32 25.53
CA PRO A 105 -8.25 24.68 25.03
C PRO A 105 -9.43 25.38 25.70
N ARG A 106 -10.33 24.60 26.31
CA ARG A 106 -11.45 25.12 27.10
C ARG A 106 -10.98 25.83 28.37
N THR A 107 -9.95 25.31 29.02
CA THR A 107 -9.44 25.83 30.29
C THR A 107 -8.50 26.99 30.05
N TYR A 108 -7.65 26.86 29.03
CA TYR A 108 -6.66 27.86 28.69
C TYR A 108 -6.32 27.80 27.20
N THR A 109 -6.22 28.98 26.59
CA THR A 109 -5.70 29.16 25.23
C THR A 109 -4.75 30.35 25.22
N SER A 110 -3.74 30.31 24.35
CA SER A 110 -2.76 31.39 24.22
C SER A 110 -3.38 32.70 23.75
N ARG A 111 -2.65 33.80 23.90
CA ARG A 111 -3.13 35.16 23.58
C ARG A 111 -3.61 35.25 22.13
N LYS A 112 -4.80 35.81 21.93
CA LYS A 112 -5.36 36.08 20.59
C LYS A 112 -4.87 37.44 20.10
N LEU A 113 -4.45 37.52 18.84
CA LEU A 113 -4.01 38.74 18.18
C LEU A 113 -5.01 39.08 17.05
N PRO A 114 -5.70 40.23 17.11
CA PRO A 114 -6.63 40.65 16.06
C PRO A 114 -5.93 40.81 14.71
N ALA A 115 -6.67 40.56 13.61
CA ALA A 115 -6.11 40.61 12.26
C ALA A 115 -5.50 41.98 11.90
N ARG A 116 -6.17 43.08 12.27
CA ARG A 116 -5.68 44.45 12.07
C ARG A 116 -4.41 44.76 12.86
N GLU A 117 -4.29 44.20 14.06
CA GLU A 117 -3.10 44.36 14.90
C GLU A 117 -1.92 43.59 14.31
N LEU A 118 -2.16 42.35 13.84
CA LEU A 118 -1.15 41.59 13.12
C LEU A 118 -0.70 42.33 11.84
N GLN A 119 -1.63 42.86 11.05
CA GLN A 119 -1.30 43.65 9.85
C GLN A 119 -0.39 44.83 10.20
N GLN A 120 -0.65 45.53 11.31
CA GLN A 120 0.22 46.60 11.79
C GLN A 120 1.61 46.07 12.20
N TRP A 121 1.66 44.98 12.97
CA TRP A 121 2.93 44.37 13.38
C TRP A 121 3.79 43.98 12.18
N LEU A 122 3.20 43.40 11.14
CA LEU A 122 3.94 42.99 9.93
C LEU A 122 4.48 44.17 9.10
N ARG A 123 3.98 45.39 9.31
CA ARG A 123 4.51 46.61 8.69
C ARG A 123 5.61 47.26 9.52
N GLU A 124 5.52 47.17 10.83
CA GLU A 124 6.32 47.97 11.77
C GLU A 124 7.43 47.19 12.47
N ARG A 125 7.33 45.86 12.50
CA ARG A 125 8.22 44.97 13.26
C ARG A 125 8.89 43.94 12.34
N ASP A 126 10.17 43.67 12.61
CA ASP A 126 10.97 42.63 11.96
C ASP A 126 11.30 41.46 12.91
N ASP A 127 10.98 41.59 14.19
CA ASP A 127 11.27 40.60 15.23
C ASP A 127 10.19 39.52 15.38
N VAL A 128 9.02 39.71 14.77
CA VAL A 128 7.88 38.77 14.81
C VAL A 128 8.12 37.54 13.95
N VAL A 129 7.95 36.36 14.54
CA VAL A 129 7.97 35.07 13.82
C VAL A 129 6.55 34.67 13.50
N LEU A 130 6.21 34.60 12.22
CA LEU A 130 4.97 33.98 11.76
C LEU A 130 5.16 32.47 11.68
N TYR A 131 4.31 31.69 12.34
CA TYR A 131 4.41 30.22 12.33
C TYR A 131 3.14 29.58 11.76
N ASP A 132 3.26 28.94 10.59
CA ASP A 132 2.16 28.27 9.91
C ASP A 132 1.99 26.86 10.47
N VAL A 133 0.92 26.66 11.26
CA VAL A 133 0.66 25.36 11.91
C VAL A 133 -0.18 24.42 11.05
N ARG A 134 -0.32 24.75 9.76
CA ARG A 134 -1.04 23.93 8.79
C ARG A 134 -0.16 22.82 8.23
N ASN A 135 -0.81 21.88 7.54
CA ASN A 135 -0.08 20.82 6.85
C ASN A 135 0.59 21.38 5.58
N ASP A 136 1.65 20.73 5.11
CA ASP A 136 2.48 21.24 4.00
C ASP A 136 1.69 21.52 2.72
N TYR A 137 0.75 20.64 2.37
CA TYR A 137 -0.13 20.84 1.20
C TYR A 137 -1.01 22.09 1.31
N GLU A 138 -1.27 22.62 2.51
CA GLU A 138 -2.03 23.86 2.70
C GLU A 138 -1.14 25.10 2.56
N VAL A 139 0.13 24.97 2.95
CA VAL A 139 1.15 26.02 2.85
C VAL A 139 1.50 26.27 1.38
N GLU A 140 1.62 25.20 0.59
CA GLU A 140 1.91 25.26 -0.85
C GLU A 140 0.86 26.05 -1.65
N VAL A 141 -0.41 26.02 -1.23
CA VAL A 141 -1.49 26.80 -1.85
C VAL A 141 -1.32 28.31 -1.58
N GLY A 142 -0.78 28.65 -0.41
CA GLY A 142 -0.54 30.03 -0.02
C GLY A 142 -0.26 30.17 1.47
N THR A 143 0.54 31.15 1.84
CA THR A 143 0.89 31.46 3.24
C THR A 143 1.32 32.93 3.39
N PHE A 144 1.52 33.38 4.63
CA PHE A 144 2.08 34.70 4.88
C PHE A 144 3.55 34.79 4.44
N THR A 145 3.91 35.91 3.82
CA THR A 145 5.28 36.19 3.38
C THR A 145 6.24 36.14 4.56
N GLY A 146 7.25 35.26 4.47
CA GLY A 146 8.25 35.07 5.53
C GLY A 146 7.78 34.19 6.69
N ALA A 147 6.60 33.56 6.61
CA ALA A 147 6.18 32.58 7.59
C ALA A 147 7.06 31.33 7.58
N VAL A 148 7.31 30.79 8.78
CA VAL A 148 7.99 29.53 8.98
C VAL A 148 6.92 28.42 8.95
N PRO A 149 7.00 27.46 8.01
CA PRO A 149 6.09 26.32 8.02
C PRO A 149 6.46 25.33 9.14
N ALA A 150 5.47 24.64 9.68
CA ALA A 150 5.72 23.55 10.63
C ALA A 150 6.42 22.34 9.97
N GLY A 151 6.27 22.13 8.66
CA GLY A 151 6.89 21.00 7.96
C GLY A 151 6.23 19.67 8.33
N ILE A 152 4.89 19.62 8.29
CA ILE A 152 4.11 18.48 8.78
C ILE A 152 3.08 18.01 7.75
N ASP A 153 2.95 16.68 7.63
CA ASP A 153 1.87 16.06 6.85
C ASP A 153 0.55 16.05 7.64
N HIS A 154 0.64 15.90 8.96
CA HIS A 154 -0.50 15.87 9.86
C HIS A 154 -0.28 16.72 11.11
N PHE A 155 -1.33 17.40 11.57
CA PHE A 155 -1.27 18.24 12.78
C PHE A 155 -0.85 17.50 14.07
N ARG A 156 -1.01 16.17 14.13
CA ARG A 156 -0.51 15.36 15.26
C ARG A 156 1.02 15.29 15.34
N ASP A 157 1.70 15.62 14.24
CA ASP A 157 3.16 15.60 14.14
C ASP A 157 3.75 16.97 14.57
N PHE A 158 2.89 17.96 14.84
CA PHE A 158 3.29 19.29 15.31
C PHE A 158 4.20 19.28 16.55
N PRO A 159 4.03 18.40 17.56
CA PRO A 159 4.96 18.30 18.67
C PRO A 159 6.42 18.02 18.25
N GLU A 160 6.62 17.20 17.21
CA GLU A 160 7.95 16.92 16.68
C GLU A 160 8.53 18.12 15.94
N ALA A 161 7.70 18.87 15.21
CA ALA A 161 8.10 20.10 14.54
C ALA A 161 8.56 21.19 15.52
N VAL A 162 7.84 21.37 16.64
CA VAL A 162 8.23 22.33 17.68
C VAL A 162 9.59 21.99 18.29
N ALA A 163 9.91 20.70 18.46
CA ALA A 163 11.20 20.27 18.98
C ALA A 163 12.39 20.60 18.05
N GLN A 164 12.11 20.89 16.77
CA GLN A 164 13.12 21.25 15.77
C GLN A 164 13.27 22.77 15.60
N LEU A 165 12.43 23.59 16.24
CA LEU A 165 12.51 25.04 16.15
C LEU A 165 13.80 25.57 16.82
N PRO A 166 14.42 26.62 16.26
CA PRO A 166 15.60 27.25 16.87
C PRO A 166 15.31 27.75 18.29
N GLU A 167 16.23 27.48 19.23
CA GLU A 167 16.10 27.93 20.62
C GLU A 167 15.95 29.46 20.76
N GLU A 168 16.52 30.22 19.83
CA GLU A 168 16.36 31.69 19.77
C GLU A 168 14.89 32.13 19.63
N TYR A 169 14.02 31.30 19.05
CA TYR A 169 12.61 31.63 18.89
C TYR A 169 11.85 31.61 20.21
N LYS A 170 12.36 30.96 21.26
CA LYS A 170 11.71 30.94 22.58
C LYS A 170 11.59 32.32 23.22
N GLN A 171 12.45 33.26 22.83
CA GLN A 171 12.47 34.64 23.32
C GLN A 171 11.82 35.63 22.35
N ARG A 172 11.38 35.17 21.18
CA ARG A 172 10.78 36.02 20.15
C ARG A 172 9.25 35.95 20.22
N PRO A 173 8.54 37.01 19.81
CA PRO A 173 7.10 36.95 19.64
C PRO A 173 6.76 36.06 18.45
N ILE A 174 6.03 34.98 18.71
CA ILE A 174 5.54 34.05 17.70
C ILE A 174 4.05 34.26 17.51
N VAL A 175 3.63 34.51 16.28
CA VAL A 175 2.21 34.55 15.90
C VAL A 175 1.91 33.32 15.05
N MET A 176 1.16 32.38 15.63
CA MET A 176 0.70 31.20 14.93
C MET A 176 -0.60 31.47 14.18
N PHE A 177 -0.79 30.80 13.06
CA PHE A 177 -2.03 30.88 12.31
C PHE A 177 -2.35 29.56 11.61
N CYS A 178 -3.64 29.38 11.33
CA CYS A 178 -4.15 28.35 10.44
C CYS A 178 -5.41 28.88 9.73
N THR A 179 -6.07 28.08 8.90
CA THR A 179 -7.26 28.49 8.13
C THR A 179 -8.31 29.19 8.98
N GLY A 180 -8.74 28.54 10.07
CA GLY A 180 -9.87 29.00 10.89
C GLY A 180 -9.57 29.26 12.37
N GLY A 181 -8.33 29.04 12.84
CA GLY A 181 -7.91 29.24 14.23
C GLY A 181 -7.90 28.00 15.12
N ILE A 182 -8.73 26.97 14.83
CA ILE A 182 -8.91 25.80 15.71
C ILE A 182 -7.61 25.05 16.10
N ARG A 183 -6.63 24.96 15.19
CA ARG A 183 -5.33 24.31 15.49
C ARG A 183 -4.50 25.13 16.46
N CYS A 184 -4.52 26.45 16.33
CA CYS A 184 -3.76 27.37 17.19
C CYS A 184 -4.23 27.32 18.65
N GLU A 185 -5.50 26.99 18.88
CA GLU A 185 -6.07 26.79 20.22
C GLU A 185 -5.41 25.63 20.99
N LYS A 186 -4.84 24.62 20.30
CA LYS A 186 -4.03 23.55 20.91
C LYS A 186 -2.53 23.80 20.78
N ALA A 187 -2.08 24.30 19.62
CA ALA A 187 -0.67 24.54 19.35
C ALA A 187 -0.05 25.55 20.34
N GLY A 188 -0.78 26.61 20.69
CA GLY A 188 -0.27 27.66 21.56
C GLY A 188 0.09 27.21 22.96
N PRO A 189 -0.86 26.64 23.73
CA PRO A 189 -0.56 26.10 25.05
C PRO A 189 0.56 25.06 25.03
N PHE A 190 0.66 24.26 23.96
CA PHE A 190 1.76 23.32 23.78
C PHE A 190 3.11 24.02 23.59
N MET A 191 3.20 25.07 22.77
CA MET A 191 4.43 25.86 22.62
C MET A 191 4.84 26.55 23.92
N GLU A 192 3.88 27.07 24.69
CA GLU A 192 4.18 27.65 26.01
C GLU A 192 4.76 26.60 26.97
N GLN A 193 4.19 25.38 27.00
CA GLN A 193 4.74 24.26 27.76
C GLN A 193 6.16 23.85 27.28
N ALA A 194 6.45 24.00 25.99
CA ALA A 194 7.78 23.78 25.41
C ALA A 194 8.79 24.92 25.71
N GLY A 195 8.37 25.97 26.43
CA GLY A 195 9.23 27.03 26.95
C GLY A 195 9.29 28.30 26.10
N PHE A 196 8.38 28.47 25.13
CA PHE A 196 8.24 29.70 24.37
C PHE A 196 7.49 30.76 25.17
N GLN A 197 8.02 31.99 25.24
CA GLN A 197 7.54 33.00 26.19
C GLN A 197 6.42 33.89 25.64
N GLU A 198 6.47 34.23 24.35
CA GLU A 198 5.57 35.19 23.71
C GLU A 198 4.79 34.54 22.57
N ILE A 199 3.78 33.75 22.95
CA ILE A 199 2.92 33.05 22.01
C ILE A 199 1.62 33.82 21.77
N TYR A 200 1.34 34.10 20.50
CA TYR A 200 0.11 34.69 20.00
C TYR A 200 -0.50 33.78 18.93
N GLN A 201 -1.81 33.81 18.81
CA GLN A 201 -2.54 33.17 17.71
C GLN A 201 -3.38 34.20 16.97
N LEU A 202 -3.37 34.13 15.63
CA LEU A 202 -4.20 34.98 14.79
C LEU A 202 -5.68 34.69 15.07
N GLU A 203 -6.37 35.68 15.63
CA GLU A 203 -7.78 35.57 15.96
C GLU A 203 -8.60 35.33 14.69
N GLY A 204 -9.39 34.26 14.68
CA GLY A 204 -10.18 33.87 13.51
C GLY A 204 -9.38 33.30 12.33
N GLY A 205 -8.05 33.17 12.44
CA GLY A 205 -7.20 32.58 11.40
C GLY A 205 -7.16 33.38 10.09
N ILE A 206 -6.65 32.74 9.04
CA ILE A 206 -6.43 33.37 7.72
C ILE A 206 -7.73 33.93 7.15
N LEU A 207 -8.86 33.23 7.29
CA LEU A 207 -10.13 33.69 6.72
C LEU A 207 -10.62 35.02 7.32
N LYS A 208 -10.45 35.23 8.64
CA LYS A 208 -10.78 36.50 9.29
C LYS A 208 -9.78 37.60 8.90
N TYR A 209 -8.52 37.23 8.68
CA TYR A 209 -7.52 38.16 8.15
C TYR A 209 -7.88 38.63 6.73
N PHE A 210 -8.33 37.75 5.86
CA PHE A 210 -8.81 38.13 4.53
C PHE A 210 -10.03 39.07 4.59
N GLU A 211 -11.00 38.75 5.43
CA GLU A 211 -12.20 39.57 5.65
C GLU A 211 -11.85 41.00 6.09
N GLU A 212 -10.96 41.14 7.07
CA GLU A 212 -10.63 42.44 7.65
C GLU A 212 -9.52 43.17 6.88
N CYS A 213 -8.47 42.46 6.46
CA CYS A 213 -7.20 43.03 6.00
C CYS A 213 -6.94 42.80 4.50
N GLY A 214 -7.68 41.93 3.83
CA GLY A 214 -7.41 41.53 2.44
C GLY A 214 -6.16 40.65 2.32
N SER A 215 -5.37 40.87 1.26
CA SER A 215 -4.22 40.01 0.90
C SER A 215 -2.86 40.53 1.36
N GLU A 216 -2.80 41.59 2.17
CA GLU A 216 -1.51 42.19 2.53
C GLU A 216 -0.64 41.20 3.31
N HIS A 217 0.65 41.13 2.96
CA HIS A 217 1.59 40.14 3.50
C HIS A 217 1.22 38.66 3.29
N TYR A 218 0.20 38.34 2.49
CA TYR A 218 -0.18 36.97 2.16
C TYR A 218 0.05 36.69 0.68
N THR A 219 0.61 35.53 0.35
CA THR A 219 0.86 35.08 -1.02
C THR A 219 0.06 33.82 -1.30
N GLY A 220 -0.65 33.78 -2.42
CA GLY A 220 -1.47 32.63 -2.84
C GLY A 220 -2.89 32.65 -2.25
N ASP A 221 -3.49 31.47 -2.19
CA ASP A 221 -4.86 31.27 -1.72
C ASP A 221 -4.89 30.48 -0.40
N CYS A 222 -6.02 30.47 0.30
CA CYS A 222 -6.18 29.74 1.56
C CYS A 222 -6.90 28.41 1.33
N PHE A 223 -6.20 27.29 1.56
CA PHE A 223 -6.79 25.95 1.46
C PHE A 223 -8.01 25.76 2.39
N VAL A 224 -9.07 25.14 1.87
CA VAL A 224 -10.30 24.77 2.60
C VAL A 224 -10.65 23.30 2.40
N PHE A 225 -11.28 22.70 3.41
CA PHE A 225 -11.48 21.25 3.51
C PHE A 225 -12.77 20.78 2.81
N ASP A 226 -13.04 21.27 1.60
CA ASP A 226 -14.19 20.92 0.78
C ASP A 226 -13.87 21.03 -0.72
N LYS A 227 -14.86 20.81 -1.60
CA LYS A 227 -14.63 20.76 -3.05
C LYS A 227 -14.09 22.06 -3.67
N ARG A 228 -14.18 23.18 -2.97
CA ARG A 228 -13.62 24.45 -3.43
C ARG A 228 -12.09 24.43 -3.43
N VAL A 229 -11.48 23.53 -2.65
CA VAL A 229 -10.03 23.35 -2.47
C VAL A 229 -9.34 24.54 -1.82
N ALA A 230 -9.57 25.76 -2.28
CA ALA A 230 -9.03 26.98 -1.72
C ALA A 230 -9.98 28.18 -1.92
N LEU A 231 -9.78 29.22 -1.10
CA LEU A 231 -10.43 30.52 -1.22
C LEU A 231 -9.38 31.61 -1.46
N THR A 232 -9.69 32.52 -2.38
CA THR A 232 -8.86 33.71 -2.62
C THR A 232 -8.90 34.67 -1.43
N PRO A 233 -8.01 35.67 -1.37
CA PRO A 233 -8.10 36.73 -0.35
C PRO A 233 -9.41 37.54 -0.36
N ALA A 234 -10.22 37.45 -1.42
CA ALA A 234 -11.56 38.02 -1.48
C ALA A 234 -12.66 37.09 -0.93
N LEU A 235 -12.28 35.91 -0.42
CA LEU A 235 -13.16 34.83 0.05
C LEU A 235 -14.03 34.18 -1.05
N ASP A 236 -13.66 34.40 -2.31
CA ASP A 236 -14.22 33.69 -3.47
C ASP A 236 -13.50 32.35 -3.69
N GLU A 237 -14.20 31.40 -4.31
CA GLU A 237 -13.63 30.11 -4.72
C GLU A 237 -12.44 30.30 -5.67
N ALA A 238 -11.30 29.71 -5.30
CA ALA A 238 -10.09 29.77 -6.11
C ALA A 238 -10.11 28.72 -7.24
N PRO A 239 -9.43 28.96 -8.36
CA PRO A 239 -9.35 28.01 -9.47
C PRO A 239 -8.41 26.81 -9.21
N THR A 240 -7.84 26.72 -8.00
CA THR A 240 -7.01 25.59 -7.55
C THR A 240 -7.82 24.30 -7.54
N ALA A 241 -7.31 23.26 -8.19
CA ALA A 241 -7.98 21.97 -8.29
C ALA A 241 -7.36 20.95 -7.30
N LEU A 242 -8.05 19.84 -7.04
CA LEU A 242 -7.47 18.72 -6.30
C LEU A 242 -7.15 17.57 -7.27
N CYS A 243 -5.94 17.03 -7.21
CA CYS A 243 -5.61 15.84 -7.98
C CYS A 243 -6.34 14.61 -7.41
N TYR A 244 -7.17 13.94 -8.20
CA TYR A 244 -7.88 12.74 -7.76
C TYR A 244 -6.97 11.53 -7.47
N ALA A 245 -5.75 11.50 -8.02
CA ALA A 245 -4.83 10.38 -7.84
C ALA A 245 -4.03 10.46 -6.54
N CYS A 246 -3.58 11.65 -6.14
CA CYS A 246 -2.75 11.85 -4.95
C CYS A 246 -3.35 12.80 -3.90
N LEU A 247 -4.49 13.43 -4.17
CA LEU A 247 -5.16 14.43 -3.33
C LEU A 247 -4.34 15.71 -3.08
N HIS A 248 -3.30 15.95 -3.88
CA HIS A 248 -2.52 17.18 -3.80
C HIS A 248 -3.27 18.34 -4.49
N PRO A 249 -3.29 19.56 -3.92
CA PRO A 249 -3.77 20.76 -4.60
C PRO A 249 -2.95 21.05 -5.86
N VAL A 250 -3.57 21.51 -6.93
CA VAL A 250 -2.91 21.74 -8.22
C VAL A 250 -3.23 23.15 -8.68
N SER A 251 -2.22 24.01 -8.74
CA SER A 251 -2.38 25.41 -9.17
C SER A 251 -2.83 25.50 -10.64
N VAL A 252 -3.29 26.68 -11.07
CA VAL A 252 -3.70 26.89 -12.47
C VAL A 252 -2.53 26.70 -13.44
N GLU A 253 -1.33 27.10 -13.03
CA GLU A 253 -0.09 26.91 -13.80
C GLU A 253 0.25 25.42 -13.92
N GLU A 254 0.16 24.67 -12.83
CA GLU A 254 0.43 23.24 -12.81
C GLU A 254 -0.61 22.43 -13.62
N GLN A 255 -1.84 22.92 -13.68
CA GLN A 255 -2.89 22.35 -14.54
C GLN A 255 -2.55 22.45 -16.04
N GLN A 256 -1.60 23.32 -16.46
CA GLN A 256 -1.12 23.40 -17.85
C GLN A 256 -0.02 22.38 -18.17
N SER A 257 0.49 21.65 -17.18
CA SER A 257 1.53 20.65 -17.39
C SER A 257 1.04 19.48 -18.26
N PRO A 258 1.87 18.92 -19.17
CA PRO A 258 1.54 17.69 -19.89
C PRO A 258 1.29 16.48 -18.98
N ASP A 259 1.76 16.54 -17.73
CA ASP A 259 1.61 15.49 -16.73
C ASP A 259 0.28 15.59 -15.95
N TYR A 260 -0.46 16.70 -16.12
CA TYR A 260 -1.80 16.88 -15.59
C TYR A 260 -2.83 16.18 -16.47
N ASN A 261 -3.31 15.03 -15.99
CA ASN A 261 -4.30 14.20 -16.67
C ASN A 261 -5.33 13.70 -15.66
N PRO A 262 -6.25 14.55 -15.18
CA PRO A 262 -7.26 14.13 -14.22
C PRO A 262 -8.21 13.07 -14.83
N PRO A 263 -8.61 12.03 -14.08
CA PRO A 263 -8.33 11.79 -12.65
C PRO A 263 -7.05 10.97 -12.40
N ARG A 264 -6.18 10.78 -13.41
CA ARG A 264 -5.06 9.82 -13.39
C ARG A 264 -3.77 10.35 -12.78
N SER A 265 -3.41 11.61 -13.02
CA SER A 265 -2.16 12.19 -12.51
C SER A 265 -2.17 13.72 -12.49
N CYS A 266 -1.25 14.28 -11.71
CA CYS A 266 -0.77 15.67 -11.76
C CYS A 266 0.77 15.69 -11.78
N PRO A 267 1.41 16.85 -11.94
CA PRO A 267 2.88 16.97 -11.94
C PRO A 267 3.56 16.37 -10.70
N HIS A 268 2.87 16.39 -9.56
CA HIS A 268 3.39 15.88 -8.28
C HIS A 268 3.35 14.35 -8.14
N CYS A 269 2.49 13.67 -8.91
CA CYS A 269 2.32 12.21 -8.79
C CYS A 269 2.48 11.47 -10.10
N TYR A 270 2.74 12.18 -11.20
CA TYR A 270 3.03 11.56 -12.47
C TYR A 270 4.29 10.71 -12.36
N GLN A 271 4.25 9.55 -12.99
CA GLN A 271 5.38 8.65 -13.10
C GLN A 271 5.34 8.03 -14.49
N THR A 272 6.49 7.98 -15.14
CA THR A 272 6.68 7.27 -16.40
C THR A 272 6.42 5.77 -16.21
N ALA A 273 6.21 5.05 -17.32
CA ALA A 273 6.03 3.60 -17.26
C ALA A 273 7.27 2.89 -16.66
N GLN A 274 8.47 3.42 -16.91
CA GLN A 274 9.72 2.89 -16.39
C GLN A 274 9.83 3.09 -14.88
N GLU A 275 9.51 4.30 -14.37
CA GLU A 275 9.52 4.57 -12.92
C GLU A 275 8.48 3.74 -12.18
N LYS A 276 7.28 3.57 -12.76
CA LYS A 276 6.24 2.70 -12.18
C LYS A 276 6.72 1.25 -12.11
N MET A 277 7.30 0.73 -13.19
CA MET A 277 7.85 -0.62 -13.21
C MET A 277 8.98 -0.77 -12.17
N GLN A 278 9.88 0.22 -12.07
CA GLN A 278 11.01 0.15 -11.16
C GLN A 278 10.53 0.13 -9.70
N ARG A 279 9.60 1.01 -9.35
CA ARG A 279 8.97 1.03 -8.03
C ARG A 279 8.29 -0.30 -7.70
N LEU A 280 7.56 -0.90 -8.64
CA LEU A 280 6.95 -2.22 -8.45
C LEU A 280 8.02 -3.29 -8.17
N CYS A 281 9.09 -3.32 -8.96
CA CYS A 281 10.21 -4.24 -8.74
C CYS A 281 10.84 -4.03 -7.36
N ASP A 282 11.13 -2.79 -6.96
CA ASP A 282 11.76 -2.46 -5.68
C ASP A 282 10.88 -2.86 -4.50
N ASP A 283 9.59 -2.51 -4.54
CA ASP A 283 8.60 -2.89 -3.52
C ASP A 283 8.51 -4.42 -3.38
N ARG A 284 8.51 -5.16 -4.50
CA ARG A 284 8.49 -6.62 -4.47
C ARG A 284 9.79 -7.22 -4.00
N ASN A 285 10.94 -6.67 -4.38
CA ASN A 285 12.25 -7.13 -3.93
C ASN A 285 12.39 -6.95 -2.43
N ALA A 286 11.95 -5.81 -1.88
CA ALA A 286 11.90 -5.59 -0.44
C ALA A 286 10.97 -6.59 0.27
N ALA A 287 9.78 -6.84 -0.28
CA ALA A 287 8.84 -7.83 0.27
C ALA A 287 9.41 -9.26 0.24
N ILE A 288 10.07 -9.65 -0.85
CA ILE A 288 10.74 -10.96 -0.98
C ILE A 288 11.86 -11.09 0.05
N ALA A 289 12.70 -10.06 0.20
CA ALA A 289 13.78 -10.05 1.17
C ALA A 289 13.26 -10.27 2.60
N LYS A 290 12.12 -9.63 2.95
CA LYS A 290 11.45 -9.83 4.23
C LYS A 290 10.91 -11.25 4.41
N VAL A 291 10.32 -11.85 3.38
CA VAL A 291 9.80 -13.23 3.43
C VAL A 291 10.93 -14.27 3.51
N CYS A 292 12.07 -13.97 2.91
CA CYS A 292 13.22 -14.88 2.85
C CYS A 292 14.19 -14.75 4.04
N ASN A 293 13.94 -13.86 5.00
CA ASN A 293 14.80 -13.67 6.16
C ASN A 293 14.05 -13.80 7.50
N PRO A 294 14.13 -14.95 8.19
CA PRO A 294 14.79 -16.19 7.76
C PRO A 294 14.04 -16.89 6.61
N LEU A 295 14.65 -17.89 5.97
CA LEU A 295 13.99 -18.64 4.91
C LEU A 295 12.70 -19.29 5.43
N PRO A 296 11.60 -19.31 4.65
CA PRO A 296 10.31 -19.79 5.13
C PRO A 296 10.28 -21.23 5.65
N GLY A 297 11.13 -22.09 5.07
CA GLY A 297 11.30 -23.48 5.47
C GLY A 297 12.47 -23.73 6.41
N SER A 298 13.25 -22.73 6.81
CA SER A 298 14.41 -22.93 7.70
C SER A 298 14.03 -23.05 9.18
N THR A 299 12.81 -22.69 9.57
CA THR A 299 12.28 -22.90 10.91
C THR A 299 11.37 -24.13 10.95
N PRO A 300 11.37 -24.93 12.04
CA PRO A 300 10.50 -26.10 12.14
C PRO A 300 9.03 -25.73 11.96
N TYR A 301 8.32 -26.47 11.11
CA TYR A 301 6.88 -26.28 10.91
C TYR A 301 6.16 -27.58 10.54
N ASP A 302 4.86 -27.60 10.79
CA ASP A 302 4.01 -28.73 10.41
C ASP A 302 3.59 -28.62 8.95
N ASN A 303 3.89 -29.66 8.17
CA ASN A 303 3.53 -29.74 6.76
C ASN A 303 2.42 -30.77 6.57
N VAL A 304 1.29 -30.39 6.00
CA VAL A 304 0.18 -31.31 5.71
C VAL A 304 0.07 -31.52 4.21
N ARG A 305 0.33 -32.75 3.76
CA ARG A 305 0.14 -33.15 2.36
C ARG A 305 -1.30 -33.62 2.14
N PRO A 306 -2.08 -32.98 1.25
CA PRO A 306 -3.49 -33.32 1.08
C PRO A 306 -3.66 -34.67 0.38
N ILE A 307 -4.66 -35.43 0.83
CA ILE A 307 -5.12 -36.69 0.27
C ILE A 307 -6.60 -36.50 -0.08
N SER A 308 -6.94 -36.56 -1.36
CA SER A 308 -8.33 -36.41 -1.83
C SER A 308 -8.92 -37.76 -2.19
N ILE A 309 -10.08 -38.09 -1.61
CA ILE A 309 -10.72 -39.39 -1.82
C ILE A 309 -11.46 -39.40 -3.18
N PRO A 310 -11.08 -40.27 -4.13
CA PRO A 310 -11.75 -40.39 -5.41
C PRO A 310 -13.11 -41.09 -5.28
N LEU A 311 -14.00 -40.85 -6.25
CA LEU A 311 -15.36 -41.41 -6.26
C LEU A 311 -15.39 -42.95 -6.16
N ARG A 312 -14.43 -43.64 -6.78
CA ARG A 312 -14.34 -45.11 -6.77
C ARG A 312 -14.10 -45.71 -5.38
N LEU A 313 -13.68 -44.89 -4.40
CA LEU A 313 -13.40 -45.30 -3.02
C LEU A 313 -14.47 -44.80 -2.04
N ASP A 314 -15.63 -44.35 -2.54
CA ASP A 314 -16.74 -43.95 -1.65
C ASP A 314 -17.12 -45.11 -0.73
N ARG A 315 -17.30 -44.81 0.56
CA ARG A 315 -17.70 -45.76 1.60
C ARG A 315 -16.67 -46.83 1.96
N HIS A 316 -15.46 -46.78 1.41
CA HIS A 316 -14.36 -47.61 1.89
C HIS A 316 -13.92 -47.14 3.28
N THR A 317 -13.19 -47.98 4.02
CA THR A 317 -12.42 -47.50 5.16
C THR A 317 -11.25 -46.63 4.67
N LEU A 318 -10.77 -45.69 5.48
CA LEU A 318 -9.61 -44.87 5.14
C LEU A 318 -8.38 -45.77 4.87
N GLY A 319 -8.20 -46.85 5.63
CA GLY A 319 -7.15 -47.82 5.40
C GLY A 319 -7.23 -48.50 4.03
N ASP A 320 -8.40 -48.99 3.66
CA ASP A 320 -8.60 -49.63 2.34
C ASP A 320 -8.40 -48.62 1.20
N ALA A 321 -8.93 -47.41 1.37
CA ALA A 321 -8.75 -46.34 0.39
C ALA A 321 -7.27 -45.97 0.20
N LEU A 322 -6.51 -45.81 1.29
CA LEU A 322 -5.09 -45.49 1.24
C LEU A 322 -4.26 -46.61 0.62
N ARG A 323 -4.56 -47.87 0.91
CA ARG A 323 -3.89 -49.02 0.29
C ARG A 323 -4.11 -49.07 -1.22
N GLU A 324 -5.33 -48.78 -1.67
CA GLU A 324 -5.65 -48.77 -3.09
C GLU A 324 -5.06 -47.55 -3.82
N MET A 325 -4.93 -46.41 -3.13
CA MET A 325 -4.28 -45.20 -3.67
C MET A 325 -2.75 -45.31 -3.68
N TYR A 326 -2.17 -45.98 -2.70
CA TYR A 326 -0.72 -46.06 -2.47
C TYR A 326 -0.29 -47.52 -2.22
N PRO A 327 -0.37 -48.40 -3.24
CA PRO A 327 -0.12 -49.84 -3.07
C PRO A 327 1.32 -50.19 -2.66
N HIS A 328 2.25 -49.25 -2.81
CA HIS A 328 3.65 -49.38 -2.40
C HIS A 328 3.89 -49.10 -0.91
N ILE A 329 2.89 -48.59 -0.19
CA ILE A 329 2.99 -48.31 1.26
C ILE A 329 2.40 -49.52 2.02
N PRO A 330 3.19 -50.23 2.84
CA PRO A 330 2.69 -51.36 3.63
C PRO A 330 1.61 -50.93 4.63
N LEU A 331 0.67 -51.83 4.95
CA LEU A 331 -0.37 -51.57 5.95
C LEU A 331 0.20 -51.21 7.32
N GLU A 332 1.31 -51.85 7.71
CA GLU A 332 1.99 -51.55 8.97
C GLU A 332 2.45 -50.09 9.05
N GLU A 333 2.97 -49.54 7.96
CA GLU A 333 3.35 -48.11 7.90
C GLU A 333 2.10 -47.23 8.04
N LEU A 334 0.99 -47.55 7.37
CA LEU A 334 -0.26 -46.80 7.53
C LEU A 334 -0.79 -46.83 8.97
N GLN A 335 -0.68 -47.98 9.64
CA GLN A 335 -1.08 -48.14 11.04
C GLN A 335 -0.20 -47.29 11.96
N GLN A 336 1.12 -47.27 11.74
CA GLN A 336 2.06 -46.43 12.48
C GLN A 336 1.74 -44.93 12.28
N LEU A 337 1.47 -44.51 11.04
CA LEU A 337 1.08 -43.12 10.75
C LEU A 337 -0.22 -42.73 11.48
N ALA A 338 -1.24 -43.60 11.47
CA ALA A 338 -2.49 -43.34 12.17
C ALA A 338 -2.29 -43.26 13.70
N ALA A 339 -1.53 -44.22 14.27
CA ALA A 339 -1.22 -44.25 15.70
C ALA A 339 -0.40 -43.03 16.16
N ALA A 340 0.49 -42.52 15.31
CA ALA A 340 1.25 -41.30 15.54
C ALA A 340 0.43 -40.01 15.34
N GLY A 341 -0.87 -40.10 15.00
CA GLY A 341 -1.72 -38.95 14.72
C GLY A 341 -1.38 -38.20 13.43
N GLN A 342 -0.65 -38.85 12.51
CA GLN A 342 -0.14 -38.23 11.28
C GLN A 342 -1.12 -38.34 10.10
N LEU A 343 -2.27 -38.99 10.29
CA LEU A 343 -3.40 -38.92 9.38
C LEU A 343 -4.43 -37.99 9.98
N VAL A 344 -4.79 -36.92 9.26
CA VAL A 344 -5.67 -35.87 9.79
C VAL A 344 -6.85 -35.56 8.86
N HIS A 345 -7.94 -35.09 9.45
CA HIS A 345 -9.09 -34.50 8.75
C HIS A 345 -9.56 -33.29 9.55
N LYS A 346 -9.62 -32.11 8.91
CA LYS A 346 -9.94 -30.83 9.59
C LYS A 346 -9.13 -30.64 10.88
N ASP A 347 -7.81 -30.87 10.77
CA ASP A 347 -6.82 -30.72 11.84
C ASP A 347 -6.96 -31.68 13.04
N ALA A 348 -7.89 -32.63 12.97
CA ALA A 348 -8.02 -33.71 13.95
C ALA A 348 -7.41 -35.01 13.41
N SER A 349 -6.74 -35.79 14.26
CA SER A 349 -6.25 -37.11 13.90
C SER A 349 -7.40 -38.06 13.56
N VAL A 350 -7.17 -38.97 12.62
CA VAL A 350 -8.16 -39.96 12.18
C VAL A 350 -7.58 -41.36 12.19
N THR A 351 -8.45 -42.34 12.42
CA THR A 351 -8.15 -43.76 12.42
C THR A 351 -8.43 -44.39 11.06
N LEU A 352 -7.82 -45.54 10.79
CA LEU A 352 -7.93 -46.23 9.49
C LEU A 352 -9.32 -46.86 9.24
N ASP A 353 -10.09 -47.15 10.28
CA ASP A 353 -11.44 -47.73 10.20
C ASP A 353 -12.52 -46.71 9.83
N ARG A 354 -12.19 -45.41 9.81
CA ARG A 354 -13.11 -44.34 9.42
C ARG A 354 -13.62 -44.57 8.00
N ILE A 355 -14.94 -44.53 7.83
CA ILE A 355 -15.57 -44.59 6.51
C ILE A 355 -15.40 -43.25 5.78
N VAL A 356 -14.77 -43.28 4.61
CA VAL A 356 -14.51 -42.10 3.79
C VAL A 356 -15.65 -41.82 2.81
N ARG A 357 -15.81 -40.55 2.41
CA ARG A 357 -16.73 -40.14 1.35
C ARG A 357 -15.99 -39.56 0.16
N ALA A 358 -16.53 -39.78 -1.04
CA ALA A 358 -16.01 -39.17 -2.27
C ALA A 358 -15.87 -37.65 -2.13
N GLY A 359 -14.70 -37.11 -2.50
CA GLY A 359 -14.39 -35.68 -2.42
C GLY A 359 -13.93 -35.20 -1.04
N GLU A 360 -13.98 -36.03 0.01
CA GLU A 360 -13.37 -35.66 1.28
C GLU A 360 -11.86 -35.47 1.14
N ARG A 361 -11.34 -34.51 1.90
CA ARG A 361 -9.91 -34.22 2.00
C ARG A 361 -9.38 -34.63 3.36
N TYR A 362 -8.39 -35.50 3.32
CA TYR A 362 -7.56 -35.90 4.44
C TYR A 362 -6.17 -35.29 4.26
N GLY A 363 -5.32 -35.42 5.26
CA GLY A 363 -3.94 -34.92 5.22
C GLY A 363 -2.98 -35.93 5.82
N ARG A 364 -1.79 -36.06 5.22
CA ARG A 364 -0.62 -36.64 5.87
C ARG A 364 0.17 -35.52 6.51
N LEU A 365 0.20 -35.49 7.84
CA LEU A 365 0.95 -34.54 8.66
C LEU A 365 2.40 -35.00 8.78
N PHE A 366 3.32 -34.11 8.47
CA PHE A 366 4.75 -34.23 8.72
C PHE A 366 5.10 -33.16 9.76
N PRO A 367 5.25 -33.53 11.03
CA PRO A 367 5.48 -32.56 12.09
C PRO A 367 6.90 -32.01 12.07
N ALA A 368 7.06 -30.76 12.49
CA ALA A 368 8.35 -30.10 12.72
C ALA A 368 9.38 -30.26 11.57
N GLN A 369 8.94 -30.19 10.32
CA GLN A 369 9.85 -30.26 9.17
C GLN A 369 10.73 -29.01 9.10
N VAL A 370 12.01 -29.24 8.83
CA VAL A 370 12.97 -28.20 8.43
C VAL A 370 13.42 -28.52 7.01
N GLU A 371 13.28 -27.55 6.12
CA GLU A 371 13.70 -27.69 4.73
C GLU A 371 15.18 -27.36 4.56
N PRO A 372 15.87 -27.99 3.61
CA PRO A 372 17.23 -27.61 3.29
C PRO A 372 17.32 -26.14 2.84
N PRO A 373 18.48 -25.50 3.06
CA PRO A 373 18.70 -24.14 2.61
C PRO A 373 18.65 -24.05 1.08
N VAL A 374 18.15 -22.91 0.60
CA VAL A 374 18.11 -22.53 -0.82
C VAL A 374 18.69 -21.12 -0.96
N SER A 375 19.04 -20.70 -2.17
CA SER A 375 19.44 -19.33 -2.41
C SER A 375 18.22 -18.40 -2.39
N ALA A 376 18.28 -17.38 -1.54
CA ALA A 376 17.23 -16.37 -1.35
C ALA A 376 17.33 -15.18 -2.31
N GLY A 377 18.34 -15.13 -3.18
CA GLY A 377 18.64 -14.01 -4.08
C GLY A 377 17.68 -13.86 -5.27
N ILE A 378 16.37 -13.97 -5.03
CA ILE A 378 15.33 -13.75 -6.03
C ILE A 378 15.21 -12.25 -6.27
N GLN A 379 15.25 -11.84 -7.54
CA GLN A 379 15.10 -10.44 -7.94
C GLN A 379 13.98 -10.35 -8.98
N VAL A 380 12.96 -9.54 -8.73
CA VAL A 380 12.01 -9.08 -9.74
C VAL A 380 12.73 -8.04 -10.58
N ILE A 381 12.82 -8.30 -11.89
CA ILE A 381 13.53 -7.44 -12.85
C ILE A 381 12.56 -6.73 -13.81
N TYR A 382 11.31 -7.18 -13.86
CA TYR A 382 10.23 -6.53 -14.60
C TYR A 382 8.88 -6.89 -13.99
N GLU A 383 7.98 -5.92 -13.88
CA GLU A 383 6.60 -6.13 -13.48
C GLU A 383 5.68 -5.12 -14.17
N ASP A 384 4.56 -5.61 -14.70
CA ASP A 384 3.46 -4.77 -15.20
C ASP A 384 2.10 -5.35 -14.73
N ASN A 385 0.99 -4.94 -15.33
CA ASN A 385 -0.34 -5.43 -14.96
C ASN A 385 -0.57 -6.93 -15.27
N ALA A 386 0.24 -7.55 -16.13
CA ALA A 386 0.04 -8.91 -16.63
C ALA A 386 1.18 -9.87 -16.24
N LEU A 387 2.42 -9.42 -16.28
CA LEU A 387 3.65 -10.21 -16.19
C LEU A 387 4.46 -9.85 -14.94
N ILE A 388 5.21 -10.85 -14.49
CA ILE A 388 6.25 -10.77 -13.48
C ILE A 388 7.45 -11.50 -14.08
N VAL A 389 8.61 -10.85 -14.13
CA VAL A 389 9.85 -11.49 -14.59
C VAL A 389 10.83 -11.46 -13.44
N VAL A 390 11.38 -12.62 -13.11
CA VAL A 390 12.34 -12.77 -12.02
C VAL A 390 13.67 -13.32 -12.51
N SER A 391 14.77 -12.83 -11.95
CA SER A 391 16.04 -13.52 -11.94
C SER A 391 16.03 -14.54 -10.80
N LYS A 392 15.90 -15.82 -11.15
CA LYS A 392 15.88 -16.93 -10.20
C LYS A 392 17.33 -17.30 -9.82
N PRO A 393 17.67 -17.36 -8.53
CA PRO A 393 18.97 -17.85 -8.10
C PRO A 393 19.01 -19.39 -8.11
N ALA A 394 20.18 -19.96 -7.82
CA ALA A 394 20.37 -21.38 -7.62
C ALA A 394 21.20 -21.62 -6.34
N PRO A 395 20.94 -22.71 -5.59
CA PRO A 395 19.85 -23.67 -5.79
C PRO A 395 18.50 -23.09 -5.33
N LEU A 396 17.44 -23.18 -6.14
CA LEU A 396 16.07 -22.83 -5.75
C LEU A 396 15.06 -23.59 -6.63
N PRO A 397 14.27 -24.52 -6.06
CA PRO A 397 13.20 -25.21 -6.78
C PRO A 397 12.11 -24.23 -7.27
N MET A 398 11.56 -24.51 -8.45
CA MET A 398 10.47 -23.69 -9.02
C MET A 398 9.17 -23.83 -8.23
N HIS A 399 8.81 -25.05 -7.85
CA HIS A 399 7.56 -25.40 -7.18
C HIS A 399 7.86 -26.34 -6.01
N PRO A 400 6.91 -26.51 -5.06
CA PRO A 400 7.04 -27.50 -3.99
C PRO A 400 7.31 -28.90 -4.56
N CYS A 401 8.45 -29.50 -4.19
CA CYS A 401 8.83 -30.82 -4.64
C CYS A 401 9.77 -31.52 -3.64
N GLY A 402 9.56 -32.82 -3.42
CA GLY A 402 10.42 -33.63 -2.55
C GLY A 402 10.47 -33.10 -1.11
N ARG A 403 11.64 -32.62 -0.70
CA ARG A 403 11.91 -32.04 0.64
C ARG A 403 11.75 -30.51 0.70
N PHE A 404 11.36 -29.87 -0.40
CA PHE A 404 11.14 -28.43 -0.49
C PHE A 404 9.64 -28.15 -0.64
N ASN A 405 9.04 -27.46 0.33
CA ASN A 405 7.64 -27.06 0.27
C ASN A 405 7.53 -25.52 0.26
N ARG A 406 8.07 -24.85 1.28
CA ARG A 406 8.10 -23.39 1.44
C ARG A 406 9.33 -22.76 0.80
N ASN A 407 10.46 -23.47 0.77
CA ASN A 407 11.69 -23.03 0.09
C ASN A 407 11.62 -23.29 -1.42
N SER A 408 10.59 -22.74 -2.08
CA SER A 408 10.40 -22.79 -3.53
C SER A 408 9.99 -21.42 -4.06
N LEU A 409 10.37 -21.11 -5.31
CA LEU A 409 10.04 -19.85 -5.96
C LEU A 409 8.53 -19.58 -5.94
N GLU A 410 7.72 -20.57 -6.32
CA GLU A 410 6.26 -20.46 -6.33
C GLU A 410 5.68 -20.14 -4.94
N TRP A 411 6.19 -20.76 -3.87
CA TRP A 411 5.68 -20.49 -2.53
C TRP A 411 6.05 -19.09 -2.06
N ILE A 412 7.29 -18.66 -2.27
CA ILE A 412 7.79 -17.33 -1.88
C ILE A 412 7.01 -16.24 -2.61
N LEU A 413 6.88 -16.35 -3.94
CA LEU A 413 6.14 -15.38 -4.74
C LEU A 413 4.65 -15.34 -4.34
N LYS A 414 4.04 -16.48 -3.98
CA LYS A 414 2.66 -16.47 -3.46
C LYS A 414 2.49 -15.65 -2.19
N GLN A 415 3.52 -15.48 -1.35
CA GLN A 415 3.39 -14.66 -0.13
C GLN A 415 3.34 -13.17 -0.46
N VAL A 416 4.16 -12.71 -1.41
CA VAL A 416 4.32 -11.27 -1.70
C VAL A 416 3.33 -10.72 -2.73
N TYR A 417 2.57 -11.59 -3.40
CA TYR A 417 1.59 -11.23 -4.44
C TYR A 417 0.13 -11.51 -4.05
N GLN A 418 -0.19 -11.86 -2.80
CA GLN A 418 -1.58 -12.12 -2.40
C GLN A 418 -2.49 -10.90 -2.65
N PRO A 419 -3.76 -11.12 -3.08
CA PRO A 419 -4.43 -12.40 -3.34
C PRO A 419 -4.17 -12.96 -4.75
N ALA A 420 -3.40 -12.27 -5.59
CA ALA A 420 -3.02 -12.78 -6.90
C ALA A 420 -2.17 -14.05 -6.75
N LYS A 421 -2.28 -14.95 -7.74
CA LYS A 421 -1.57 -16.23 -7.75
C LYS A 421 -0.67 -16.27 -8.98
N PRO A 422 0.59 -15.82 -8.86
CA PRO A 422 1.55 -15.90 -9.95
C PRO A 422 1.63 -17.31 -10.52
N ARG A 423 1.68 -17.41 -11.84
CA ARG A 423 1.78 -18.70 -12.55
C ARG A 423 3.01 -18.68 -13.45
N PRO A 424 3.95 -19.62 -13.30
CA PRO A 424 5.09 -19.69 -14.19
C PRO A 424 4.63 -19.98 -15.63
N ALA A 425 5.15 -19.22 -16.59
CA ALA A 425 4.95 -19.46 -18.02
C ALA A 425 5.84 -20.60 -18.52
N HIS A 426 7.00 -20.78 -17.90
CA HIS A 426 7.95 -21.87 -18.13
C HIS A 426 8.69 -22.20 -16.82
N ARG A 427 9.56 -23.22 -16.84
CA ARG A 427 10.32 -23.68 -15.68
C ARG A 427 11.82 -23.71 -15.95
N LEU A 428 12.60 -23.52 -14.88
CA LEU A 428 14.03 -23.82 -14.83
C LEU A 428 14.28 -24.94 -13.83
N ASP A 429 15.40 -25.65 -13.98
CA ASP A 429 15.84 -26.62 -12.98
C ASP A 429 16.28 -25.90 -11.69
N ALA A 430 16.25 -26.62 -10.56
CA ALA A 430 16.57 -26.02 -9.26
C ALA A 430 17.98 -25.39 -9.24
N ASN A 431 18.95 -26.03 -9.91
CA ASN A 431 20.34 -25.60 -9.97
C ASN A 431 20.66 -24.69 -11.17
N THR A 432 19.65 -24.28 -11.94
CA THR A 432 19.82 -23.32 -13.03
C THR A 432 19.41 -21.93 -12.55
N THR A 433 20.30 -20.95 -12.70
CA THR A 433 19.99 -19.53 -12.51
C THR A 433 19.36 -18.93 -13.76
N GLY A 434 18.72 -17.77 -13.62
CA GLY A 434 18.34 -16.94 -14.76
C GLY A 434 16.88 -16.55 -14.79
N VAL A 435 16.45 -16.09 -15.96
CA VAL A 435 15.15 -15.42 -16.13
C VAL A 435 14.00 -16.41 -16.10
N VAL A 436 12.97 -16.11 -15.30
CA VAL A 436 11.70 -16.83 -15.25
C VAL A 436 10.56 -15.83 -15.46
N VAL A 437 9.71 -16.12 -16.44
CA VAL A 437 8.49 -15.36 -16.69
C VAL A 437 7.32 -15.99 -15.96
N LEU A 438 6.56 -15.20 -15.21
CA LEU A 438 5.31 -15.56 -14.57
C LEU A 438 4.20 -14.59 -14.98
N THR A 439 2.95 -15.05 -14.87
CA THR A 439 1.76 -14.25 -15.15
C THR A 439 0.96 -14.01 -13.89
N LYS A 440 0.35 -12.82 -13.75
CA LYS A 440 -0.49 -12.45 -12.59
C LYS A 440 -1.86 -13.13 -12.58
N SER A 441 -2.36 -13.60 -13.72
CA SER A 441 -3.70 -14.18 -13.85
C SER A 441 -3.74 -15.46 -14.68
N ARG A 442 -4.78 -16.29 -14.46
CA ARG A 442 -5.03 -17.51 -15.26
C ARG A 442 -5.31 -17.18 -16.74
N GLN A 443 -5.97 -16.06 -17.00
CA GLN A 443 -6.30 -15.65 -18.37
C GLN A 443 -5.04 -15.30 -19.18
N VAL A 444 -4.08 -14.61 -18.56
CA VAL A 444 -2.79 -14.30 -19.21
C VAL A 444 -1.97 -15.58 -19.38
N ALA A 445 -1.92 -16.45 -18.36
CA ALA A 445 -1.23 -17.75 -18.46
C ALA A 445 -1.70 -18.58 -19.66
N ALA A 446 -3.03 -18.65 -19.87
CA ALA A 446 -3.64 -19.41 -20.97
C ALA A 446 -3.25 -18.88 -22.36
N ARG A 447 -2.83 -17.61 -22.48
CA ARG A 447 -2.36 -17.02 -23.74
C ARG A 447 -0.85 -17.12 -23.92
N LEU A 448 -0.09 -17.09 -22.82
CA LEU A 448 1.38 -17.06 -22.86
C LEU A 448 2.03 -18.45 -22.87
N GLN A 449 1.55 -19.40 -22.05
CA GLN A 449 2.13 -20.74 -21.97
C GLN A 449 2.20 -21.48 -23.32
N PRO A 450 1.15 -21.45 -24.18
CA PRO A 450 1.22 -22.08 -25.50
C PRO A 450 2.30 -21.50 -26.42
N GLN A 451 2.75 -20.26 -26.21
CA GLN A 451 3.81 -19.64 -27.01
C GLN A 451 5.17 -20.30 -26.72
N PHE A 452 5.42 -20.69 -25.46
CA PHE A 452 6.61 -21.45 -25.08
C PHE A 452 6.60 -22.88 -25.65
N GLU A 453 5.43 -23.49 -25.78
CA GLU A 453 5.27 -24.85 -26.34
C GLU A 453 5.42 -24.86 -27.86
N ARG A 454 5.03 -23.77 -28.53
CA ARG A 454 5.11 -23.58 -30.00
C ARG A 454 6.43 -22.97 -30.49
N ASP A 455 7.42 -22.79 -29.61
CA ASP A 455 8.72 -22.18 -29.93
C ASP A 455 8.62 -20.75 -30.48
N GLU A 456 7.57 -20.01 -30.08
CA GLU A 456 7.38 -18.59 -30.43
C GLU A 456 8.17 -17.65 -29.48
N VAL A 457 8.76 -18.23 -28.42
CA VAL A 457 9.55 -17.50 -27.41
C VAL A 457 11.01 -17.91 -27.50
N GLU A 458 11.86 -16.96 -27.89
CA GLU A 458 13.30 -17.16 -27.92
C GLU A 458 13.87 -17.26 -26.50
N LYS A 459 14.65 -18.33 -26.24
CA LYS A 459 15.37 -18.53 -24.98
C LYS A 459 16.84 -18.72 -25.27
N VAL A 460 17.67 -17.93 -24.60
CA VAL A 460 19.13 -18.02 -24.71
C VAL A 460 19.71 -18.37 -23.34
N TYR A 461 20.58 -19.36 -23.30
CA TYR A 461 21.31 -19.79 -22.12
C TYR A 461 22.80 -19.60 -22.36
N LEU A 462 23.52 -19.22 -21.30
CA LEU A 462 24.97 -19.30 -21.27
C LEU A 462 25.35 -20.54 -20.48
N ALA A 463 26.12 -21.42 -21.10
CA ALA A 463 26.59 -22.65 -20.48
C ALA A 463 28.11 -22.71 -20.55
N ARG A 464 28.75 -23.05 -19.43
CA ARG A 464 30.18 -23.32 -19.38
C ARG A 464 30.39 -24.83 -19.30
N VAL A 465 31.01 -25.41 -20.32
CA VAL A 465 31.25 -26.86 -20.46
C VAL A 465 32.71 -27.20 -20.27
N VAL A 466 33.00 -28.43 -19.83
CA VAL A 466 34.36 -28.95 -19.70
C VAL A 466 34.85 -29.42 -21.05
N GLY A 467 36.09 -29.07 -21.41
CA GLY A 467 36.70 -29.39 -22.69
C GLY A 467 36.47 -28.31 -23.75
N HIS A 468 37.16 -28.48 -24.88
CA HIS A 468 37.05 -27.63 -26.07
C HIS A 468 36.38 -28.42 -27.19
N PRO A 469 35.09 -28.18 -27.47
CA PRO A 469 34.42 -28.80 -28.60
C PRO A 469 35.15 -28.51 -29.92
N THR A 470 35.20 -29.52 -30.78
CA THR A 470 35.84 -29.42 -32.11
C THR A 470 35.02 -28.63 -33.13
N TRP A 471 33.76 -28.35 -32.79
CA TRP A 471 32.83 -27.54 -33.58
C TRP A 471 32.70 -26.14 -33.00
N ASP A 472 32.37 -25.16 -33.86
CA ASP A 472 32.01 -23.80 -33.44
C ASP A 472 30.49 -23.66 -33.26
N GLU A 473 29.69 -24.40 -34.02
CA GLU A 473 28.23 -24.50 -33.87
C GLU A 473 27.78 -25.96 -34.04
N GLN A 474 26.83 -26.41 -33.23
CA GLN A 474 26.23 -27.73 -33.33
C GLN A 474 24.75 -27.69 -32.94
N THR A 475 23.94 -28.53 -33.60
CA THR A 475 22.58 -28.85 -33.16
C THR A 475 22.54 -30.31 -32.74
N CYS A 476 21.96 -30.57 -31.56
CA CYS A 476 21.72 -31.91 -31.03
C CYS A 476 20.21 -32.15 -30.95
N ASP A 477 19.74 -33.12 -31.73
CA ASP A 477 18.32 -33.50 -31.87
C ASP A 477 17.99 -34.85 -31.21
N GLU A 478 18.86 -35.30 -30.29
CA GLU A 478 18.71 -36.57 -29.59
C GLU A 478 17.46 -36.57 -28.68
N PRO A 479 16.57 -37.56 -28.76
CA PRO A 479 15.37 -37.60 -27.91
C PRO A 479 15.73 -37.91 -26.44
N ILE A 480 14.88 -37.44 -25.51
CA ILE A 480 15.10 -37.57 -24.06
C ILE A 480 14.08 -38.50 -23.41
N SER A 481 14.57 -39.42 -22.57
CA SER A 481 13.80 -40.40 -21.78
C SER A 481 12.53 -39.84 -21.11
N ARG A 482 11.44 -40.64 -21.16
CA ARG A 482 10.13 -40.32 -20.54
C ARG A 482 10.09 -40.54 -19.04
N GLU A 483 10.88 -41.46 -18.53
CA GLU A 483 11.02 -41.77 -17.11
C GLU A 483 12.32 -41.19 -16.53
N SER A 484 12.29 -40.85 -15.25
CA SER A 484 13.49 -40.36 -14.56
C SER A 484 14.36 -41.54 -14.15
N GLN A 485 15.68 -41.41 -14.32
CA GLN A 485 16.62 -42.36 -13.76
C GLN A 485 16.79 -42.17 -12.25
N ASN A 486 17.68 -42.97 -11.64
CA ASN A 486 18.12 -42.78 -10.26
C ASN A 486 18.51 -41.30 -10.01
N PHE A 487 18.07 -40.76 -8.87
CA PHE A 487 18.25 -39.34 -8.48
C PHE A 487 17.50 -38.30 -9.34
N GLY A 488 16.56 -38.71 -10.19
CA GLY A 488 15.64 -37.79 -10.88
C GLY A 488 16.18 -37.18 -12.18
N GLY A 489 17.34 -37.64 -12.67
CA GLY A 489 17.94 -37.19 -13.92
C GLY A 489 17.26 -37.76 -15.18
N ARG A 490 17.61 -37.19 -16.33
CA ARG A 490 17.21 -37.66 -17.67
C ARG A 490 18.44 -38.09 -18.47
N THR A 491 18.23 -38.97 -19.44
CA THR A 491 19.25 -39.39 -20.42
C THR A 491 18.68 -39.37 -21.84
N VAL A 492 19.59 -39.42 -22.83
CA VAL A 492 19.25 -39.71 -24.22
C VAL A 492 18.62 -41.11 -24.31
N ASP A 493 17.53 -41.20 -25.07
CA ASP A 493 16.75 -42.41 -25.27
C ASP A 493 16.09 -42.35 -26.66
N PRO A 494 16.41 -43.26 -27.60
CA PRO A 494 15.83 -43.26 -28.94
C PRO A 494 14.30 -43.33 -28.97
N ASP A 495 13.67 -43.95 -27.96
CA ASP A 495 12.21 -44.04 -27.82
C ASP A 495 11.62 -42.89 -26.96
N GLY A 496 12.46 -41.91 -26.63
CA GLY A 496 12.16 -40.77 -25.79
C GLY A 496 11.25 -39.71 -26.44
N LEU A 497 11.19 -38.56 -25.79
CA LEU A 497 10.50 -37.38 -26.30
C LEU A 497 11.43 -36.58 -27.21
N PRO A 498 10.96 -36.13 -28.39
CA PRO A 498 11.76 -35.28 -29.27
C PRO A 498 12.26 -34.04 -28.53
N ALA A 499 13.56 -33.77 -28.68
CA ALA A 499 14.26 -32.65 -28.09
C ALA A 499 15.27 -32.08 -29.09
N SER A 500 15.42 -30.76 -29.14
CA SER A 500 16.35 -30.08 -30.03
C SER A 500 17.02 -28.90 -29.33
N THR A 501 18.35 -28.89 -29.37
CA THR A 501 19.20 -27.86 -28.75
C THR A 501 20.26 -27.40 -29.72
N HIS A 502 20.30 -26.11 -30.03
CA HIS A 502 21.38 -25.49 -30.78
C HIS A 502 22.39 -24.86 -29.82
N ALA A 503 23.69 -25.04 -30.08
CA ALA A 503 24.77 -24.47 -29.29
C ALA A 503 25.82 -23.84 -30.19
N ARG A 504 26.33 -22.68 -29.76
CA ARG A 504 27.38 -21.91 -30.44
C ARG A 504 28.49 -21.58 -29.44
N VAL A 505 29.73 -21.85 -29.83
CA VAL A 505 30.92 -21.48 -29.06
C VAL A 505 31.07 -19.96 -29.08
N LEU A 506 31.10 -19.37 -27.88
CA LEU A 506 31.44 -17.95 -27.70
C LEU A 506 32.93 -17.79 -27.44
N GLU A 507 33.48 -18.62 -26.54
CA GLU A 507 34.87 -18.52 -26.13
C GLU A 507 35.40 -19.88 -25.63
N ARG A 508 36.59 -20.27 -26.10
CA ARG A 508 37.36 -21.41 -25.54
C ARG A 508 38.36 -20.84 -24.55
N LEU A 509 38.19 -21.17 -23.27
CA LEU A 509 38.96 -20.59 -22.17
C LEU A 509 40.25 -21.38 -21.94
N SER A 510 41.27 -20.69 -21.43
CA SER A 510 42.60 -21.26 -21.15
C SER A 510 42.61 -22.32 -20.04
N ASP A 511 41.59 -22.33 -19.18
CA ASP A 511 41.42 -23.31 -18.11
C ASP A 511 40.80 -24.64 -18.57
N GLY A 512 40.71 -24.86 -19.89
CA GLY A 512 40.21 -26.09 -20.48
C GLY A 512 38.69 -26.20 -20.50
N THR A 513 37.97 -25.09 -20.30
CA THR A 513 36.50 -25.03 -20.45
C THR A 513 36.10 -24.18 -21.65
N THR A 514 34.82 -24.27 -22.05
CA THR A 514 34.26 -23.48 -23.16
C THR A 514 32.97 -22.80 -22.72
N LEU A 515 32.82 -21.52 -23.04
CA LEU A 515 31.58 -20.77 -22.90
C LEU A 515 30.75 -20.92 -24.18
N LEU A 516 29.51 -21.37 -24.02
CA LEU A 516 28.54 -21.61 -25.09
C LEU A 516 27.33 -20.71 -24.92
N GLU A 517 26.83 -20.18 -26.03
CA GLU A 517 25.46 -19.72 -26.18
C GLU A 517 24.59 -20.93 -26.59
N VAL A 518 23.50 -21.18 -25.88
CA VAL A 518 22.66 -22.35 -26.08
C VAL A 518 21.20 -21.94 -26.24
N ARG A 519 20.57 -22.40 -27.32
CA ARG A 519 19.18 -22.09 -27.70
C ARG A 519 18.38 -23.39 -27.80
N PRO A 520 17.59 -23.75 -26.77
CA PRO A 520 16.74 -24.95 -26.82
C PRO A 520 15.42 -24.65 -27.55
N LYS A 521 15.17 -25.36 -28.66
CA LYS A 521 13.91 -25.30 -29.43
C LYS A 521 12.76 -26.05 -28.75
N THR A 522 13.10 -26.95 -27.82
CA THR A 522 12.15 -27.71 -26.99
C THR A 522 12.40 -27.44 -25.50
N GLY A 523 11.51 -27.92 -24.62
CA GLY A 523 11.58 -27.67 -23.18
C GLY A 523 11.55 -28.93 -22.31
N ARG A 524 12.42 -29.91 -22.57
CA ARG A 524 12.46 -31.15 -21.76
C ARG A 524 13.25 -30.96 -20.46
N THR A 525 12.94 -31.79 -19.46
CA THR A 525 13.67 -31.76 -18.17
C THR A 525 15.14 -32.09 -18.39
N ASN A 526 16.05 -31.29 -17.81
CA ASN A 526 17.50 -31.39 -17.97
C ASN A 526 18.04 -31.34 -19.41
N GLN A 527 17.26 -30.89 -20.40
CA GLN A 527 17.61 -31.00 -21.82
C GLN A 527 19.01 -30.51 -22.19
N ILE A 528 19.33 -29.25 -21.85
CA ILE A 528 20.64 -28.66 -22.15
C ILE A 528 21.76 -29.47 -21.52
N ARG A 529 21.58 -29.92 -20.28
CA ARG A 529 22.60 -30.69 -19.56
C ARG A 529 22.82 -32.05 -20.21
N VAL A 530 21.76 -32.70 -20.68
CA VAL A 530 21.85 -34.02 -21.34
C VAL A 530 22.48 -33.89 -22.74
N HIS A 531 22.13 -32.85 -23.51
CA HIS A 531 22.64 -32.67 -24.87
C HIS A 531 24.11 -32.18 -24.90
N LEU A 532 24.60 -31.60 -23.80
CA LEU A 532 25.98 -31.09 -23.69
C LEU A 532 26.88 -31.96 -22.80
N TRP A 533 26.36 -33.06 -22.27
CA TRP A 533 27.14 -34.07 -21.53
C TRP A 533 27.79 -35.03 -22.50
#